data_AF-A0A2R7R8S0-F1
#
_entry.id   AF-A0A2R7R8S0-F1
#
_cell.length_a   1.000
_cell.length_b   1.000
_cell.length_c   1.000
_cell.angle_alpha   90.00
_cell.angle_beta   90.00
_cell.angle_gamma   90.00
#
_symmetry.space_group_name_H-M   'P 1'
#
loop_
_entity.id
_entity.type
_entity.pdbx_description
1 polymer ?
#
loop_
_entity_poly.entity_id
_entity_poly.type
_entity_poly.pdbx_seq_one_letter_code
_entity_poly.pdbx_strand_id
1 'polypeptide(L)'
;MAPRNLQEVLDSSRGAVDLLRNSLIGSYIYPVVPADFQNWIKEQTAWRQTAVLYDQSHHMDNLFMRGSDAIKLISSTAINSTAVFPVNKAKQYVPTTESGHVIGDGILFREGEDEYTYVGRAPAANWLLYHGETGGYRNLDITVDRRSPSRPYGG
;
A
#
# COMPACT_ATOMS: atom_id res chain seq x y z
N MET A 1 -16.67 21.35 14.35
CA MET A 1 -15.58 20.45 14.78
C MET A 1 -15.01 19.82 13.51
N ALA A 2 -13.70 19.59 13.43
CA ALA A 2 -13.13 18.91 12.26
C ALA A 2 -13.58 17.43 12.26
N PRO A 3 -13.96 16.84 11.11
CA PRO A 3 -14.27 15.41 11.02
C PRO A 3 -13.11 14.55 11.49
N ARG A 4 -13.39 13.44 12.17
CA ARG A 4 -12.38 12.55 12.79
C ARG A 4 -12.16 11.25 12.04
N ASN A 5 -13.07 10.89 11.13
CA ASN A 5 -13.00 9.67 10.33
C ASN A 5 -13.68 9.89 8.96
N LEU A 6 -13.54 8.92 8.05
CA LEU A 6 -14.09 9.01 6.70
C LEU A 6 -15.62 9.13 6.68
N GLN A 7 -16.34 8.48 7.60
CA GLN A 7 -17.80 8.55 7.67
C GLN A 7 -18.26 9.99 7.97
N GLU A 8 -17.68 10.63 8.99
CA GLU A 8 -18.00 12.03 9.34
C GLU A 8 -17.67 12.99 8.18
N VAL A 9 -16.61 12.72 7.40
CA VAL A 9 -16.29 13.50 6.20
C VAL A 9 -17.39 13.34 5.15
N LEU A 10 -17.79 12.10 4.85
CA LEU A 10 -18.81 11.81 3.85
C LEU A 10 -20.17 12.41 4.23
N ASP A 11 -20.60 12.26 5.49
CA ASP A 11 -21.86 12.79 6.01
C ASP A 11 -21.93 14.32 5.91
N SER A 12 -20.78 15.00 6.03
CA SER A 12 -20.68 16.46 5.89
C SER A 12 -20.55 16.95 4.45
N SER A 13 -20.40 16.04 3.48
CA SER A 13 -20.19 16.35 2.06
C SER A 13 -21.49 16.36 1.26
N ARG A 14 -21.46 16.89 0.03
CA ARG A 14 -22.59 16.79 -0.93
C ARG A 14 -22.65 15.44 -1.67
N GLY A 15 -21.85 14.47 -1.24
CA GLY A 15 -21.70 13.15 -1.83
C GLY A 15 -20.26 12.82 -2.17
N ALA A 16 -19.92 11.52 -2.16
CA ALA A 16 -18.54 11.04 -2.34
C ALA A 16 -17.91 11.47 -3.68
N VAL A 17 -18.68 11.46 -4.77
CA VAL A 17 -18.17 11.85 -6.10
C VAL A 17 -17.82 13.34 -6.16
N ASP A 18 -18.69 14.19 -5.62
CA ASP A 18 -18.47 15.64 -5.59
C ASP A 18 -17.25 15.98 -4.70
N LEU A 19 -17.16 15.35 -3.53
CA LEU A 19 -16.03 15.50 -2.63
C LEU A 19 -14.69 15.12 -3.30
N LEU A 20 -14.63 13.95 -3.94
CA LEU A 20 -13.38 13.45 -4.53
C LEU A 20 -12.95 14.26 -5.75
N ARG A 21 -13.89 14.70 -6.61
CA ARG A 21 -13.58 15.46 -7.82
C ARG A 21 -13.20 16.91 -7.56
N ASN A 22 -13.57 17.46 -6.40
CA ASN A 22 -13.25 18.83 -5.98
C ASN A 22 -12.25 18.88 -4.82
N SER A 23 -11.54 17.77 -4.54
CA SER A 23 -10.56 17.69 -3.47
C SER A 23 -9.39 18.65 -3.70
N LEU A 24 -8.95 19.32 -2.62
CA LEU A 24 -7.83 20.27 -2.63
C LEU A 24 -6.46 19.61 -2.37
N ILE A 25 -6.39 18.28 -2.37
CA ILE A 25 -5.17 17.52 -2.03
C ILE A 25 -4.02 17.69 -3.06
N GLY A 26 -4.30 18.32 -4.21
CA GLY A 26 -3.33 18.59 -5.26
C GLY A 26 -2.93 17.34 -6.04
N SER A 27 -1.80 17.41 -6.75
CA SER A 27 -1.31 16.33 -7.60
C SER A 27 -0.83 15.12 -6.79
N TYR A 28 -1.04 13.92 -7.33
CA TYR A 28 -0.37 12.72 -6.81
C TYR A 28 1.09 12.70 -7.27
N ILE A 29 2.00 12.90 -6.32
CA ILE A 29 3.44 13.07 -6.60
C ILE A 29 4.20 11.79 -6.26
N TYR A 30 5.23 11.45 -7.06
CA TYR A 30 6.29 10.53 -6.64
C TYR A 30 7.33 11.34 -5.85
N PRO A 31 7.49 11.09 -4.54
CA PRO A 31 8.21 12.00 -3.66
C PRO A 31 9.71 11.71 -3.66
N VAL A 32 10.49 12.70 -3.20
CA VAL A 32 11.94 12.63 -2.95
C VAL A 32 12.82 12.43 -4.19
N VAL A 33 12.61 11.35 -4.95
CA VAL A 33 13.39 11.02 -6.14
C VAL A 33 13.25 12.14 -7.18
N PRO A 34 14.35 12.64 -7.78
CA PRO A 34 14.30 13.65 -8.84
C PRO A 34 13.37 13.22 -9.98
N ALA A 35 12.65 14.18 -10.57
CA ALA A 35 11.77 13.91 -11.70
C ALA A 35 12.53 13.37 -12.93
N ASP A 36 13.77 13.81 -13.11
CA ASP A 36 14.68 13.37 -14.16
C ASP A 36 16.13 13.40 -13.62
N PHE A 37 16.94 12.42 -13.98
CA PHE A 37 18.40 12.46 -13.82
C PHE A 37 19.10 12.94 -15.10
N GLN A 38 18.52 12.61 -16.27
CA GLN A 38 18.94 13.14 -17.57
C GLN A 38 17.76 13.75 -18.34
N ASN A 39 16.70 12.96 -18.54
CA ASN A 39 15.38 13.30 -19.05
C ASN A 39 14.59 12.01 -19.27
N TRP A 40 13.29 12.08 -19.07
CA TRP A 40 12.39 10.93 -19.12
C TRP A 40 12.43 10.16 -20.44
N ILE A 41 12.67 10.80 -21.59
CA ILE A 41 12.75 10.09 -22.89
C ILE A 41 13.94 9.14 -22.91
N LYS A 42 15.12 9.62 -22.49
CA LYS A 42 16.33 8.80 -22.42
C LYS A 42 16.19 7.70 -21.37
N GLU A 43 15.61 8.01 -20.22
CA GLU A 43 15.40 7.06 -19.12
C GLU A 43 14.43 5.93 -19.53
N GLN A 44 13.32 6.27 -20.21
CA GLN A 44 12.40 5.27 -20.78
C GLN A 44 13.05 4.43 -21.90
N THR A 45 13.86 5.06 -22.75
CA THR A 45 14.59 4.34 -23.81
C THR A 45 15.58 3.34 -23.19
N ALA A 46 16.29 3.74 -22.14
CA ALA A 46 17.28 2.91 -21.45
C ALA A 46 16.65 1.65 -20.83
N TRP A 47 15.45 1.72 -20.26
CA TRP A 47 14.82 0.52 -19.69
C TRP A 47 14.55 -0.57 -20.74
N ARG A 48 14.44 -0.21 -22.04
CA ARG A 48 14.20 -1.16 -23.14
C ARG A 48 15.49 -1.61 -23.80
N GLN A 49 16.45 -0.71 -23.95
CA GLN A 49 17.61 -0.92 -24.81
C GLN A 49 18.88 -1.26 -24.02
N THR A 50 18.93 -0.95 -22.73
CA THR A 50 20.09 -1.18 -21.87
C THR A 50 19.65 -1.65 -20.47
N ALA A 51 19.88 -0.84 -19.43
CA ALA A 51 19.53 -1.11 -18.04
C ALA A 51 19.26 0.22 -17.32
N VAL A 52 18.42 0.16 -16.29
CA VAL A 52 18.09 1.30 -15.43
C VAL A 52 18.16 0.88 -13.96
N LEU A 53 18.40 1.84 -13.08
CA LEU A 53 18.22 1.70 -11.65
C LEU A 53 16.91 2.42 -11.27
N TYR A 54 15.90 1.66 -10.87
CA TYR A 54 14.68 2.24 -10.31
C TYR A 54 14.83 2.44 -8.81
N ASP A 55 14.78 3.69 -8.36
CA ASP A 55 14.64 4.01 -6.95
C ASP A 55 13.16 3.95 -6.55
N GLN A 56 12.80 2.89 -5.82
CA GLN A 56 11.43 2.65 -5.35
C GLN A 56 11.24 2.98 -3.87
N SER A 57 12.24 3.57 -3.20
CA SER A 57 12.34 3.62 -1.74
C SER A 57 11.29 4.52 -1.06
N HIS A 58 10.64 5.43 -1.80
CA HIS A 58 9.92 6.55 -1.18
C HIS A 58 8.40 6.60 -1.46
N HIS A 59 7.89 5.85 -2.44
CA HIS A 59 6.56 6.10 -3.00
C HIS A 59 5.47 5.12 -2.57
N MET A 60 5.84 4.07 -1.83
CA MET A 60 4.95 3.03 -1.30
C MET A 60 4.98 2.99 0.23
N ASP A 61 3.89 2.52 0.82
CA ASP A 61 3.84 2.12 2.23
C ASP A 61 4.42 0.70 2.35
N ASN A 62 5.17 0.47 3.42
CA ASN A 62 5.64 -0.84 3.86
C ASN A 62 4.94 -1.24 5.17
N LEU A 63 4.35 -2.43 5.19
CA LEU A 63 3.79 -3.04 6.40
C LEU A 63 4.58 -4.30 6.71
N PHE A 64 5.26 -4.31 7.84
CA PHE A 64 5.99 -5.46 8.35
C PHE A 64 5.10 -6.21 9.34
N MET A 65 4.67 -7.41 8.97
CA MET A 65 3.76 -8.24 9.76
C MET A 65 4.53 -9.44 10.30
N ARG A 66 4.50 -9.63 11.61
CA ARG A 66 5.16 -10.75 12.30
C ARG A 66 4.20 -11.53 13.19
N GLY A 67 4.42 -12.83 13.30
CA GLY A 67 3.69 -13.72 14.20
C GLY A 67 2.75 -14.69 13.49
N SER A 68 2.39 -15.77 14.18
CA SER A 68 1.70 -16.93 13.60
C SER A 68 0.28 -16.61 13.08
N ASP A 69 -0.29 -15.47 13.48
CA ASP A 69 -1.59 -15.02 13.00
C ASP A 69 -1.50 -14.17 11.73
N ALA A 70 -0.32 -13.74 11.30
CA ALA A 70 -0.15 -12.89 10.10
C ALA A 70 -0.69 -13.56 8.83
N ILE A 71 -0.45 -14.86 8.65
CA ILE A 71 -0.97 -15.60 7.48
C ILE A 71 -2.49 -15.72 7.51
N LYS A 72 -3.11 -15.73 8.70
CA LYS A 72 -4.58 -15.76 8.84
C LYS A 72 -5.18 -14.44 8.42
N LEU A 73 -4.60 -13.31 8.86
CA LEU A 73 -4.98 -11.99 8.37
C LEU A 73 -4.93 -11.95 6.85
N ILE A 74 -3.74 -12.23 6.27
CA ILE A 74 -3.50 -12.19 4.82
C ILE A 74 -4.51 -13.05 4.05
N SER A 75 -4.75 -14.29 4.48
CA SER A 75 -5.65 -15.21 3.77
C SER A 75 -7.13 -14.88 3.94
N SER A 76 -7.51 -14.20 5.02
CA SER A 76 -8.89 -13.78 5.26
C SER A 76 -9.30 -12.52 4.50
N THR A 77 -8.33 -11.70 4.08
CA THR A 77 -8.58 -10.35 3.55
C THR A 77 -8.31 -10.18 2.07
N ALA A 78 -7.83 -11.22 1.37
CA ALA A 78 -7.56 -11.15 -0.07
C ALA A 78 -7.96 -12.42 -0.83
N ILE A 79 -8.13 -12.25 -2.14
CA ILE A 79 -8.58 -13.32 -3.06
C ILE A 79 -7.51 -14.40 -3.30
N ASN A 80 -6.24 -14.11 -2.97
CA ASN A 80 -5.12 -14.97 -3.29
C ASN A 80 -5.09 -16.21 -2.40
N SER A 81 -4.91 -17.39 -3.00
CA SER A 81 -4.62 -18.60 -2.22
C SER A 81 -3.24 -18.50 -1.54
N THR A 82 -3.22 -18.73 -0.23
CA THR A 82 -2.01 -18.88 0.60
C THR A 82 -1.65 -20.34 0.89
N ALA A 83 -2.44 -21.30 0.39
CA ALA A 83 -2.20 -22.73 0.63
C ALA A 83 -0.80 -23.18 0.21
N VAL A 84 -0.26 -22.58 -0.86
CA VAL A 84 1.15 -22.70 -1.25
C VAL A 84 1.76 -21.31 -1.31
N PHE A 85 2.47 -20.94 -0.24
CA PHE A 85 3.18 -19.68 -0.14
C PHE A 85 4.47 -19.85 0.66
N PRO A 86 5.50 -20.55 0.14
CA PRO A 86 6.72 -20.81 0.90
C PRO A 86 7.55 -19.53 1.13
N VAL A 87 8.48 -19.58 2.08
CA VAL A 87 9.47 -18.52 2.31
C VAL A 87 10.25 -18.22 1.02
N ASN A 88 10.66 -16.96 0.84
CA ASN A 88 11.31 -16.45 -0.38
C ASN A 88 10.41 -16.47 -1.62
N LYS A 89 9.10 -16.30 -1.42
CA LYS A 89 8.14 -16.04 -2.50
C LYS A 89 7.39 -14.75 -2.24
N ALA A 90 6.91 -14.15 -3.33
CA ALA A 90 6.02 -13.00 -3.31
C ALA A 90 4.72 -13.31 -4.04
N LYS A 91 3.66 -12.61 -3.67
CA LYS A 91 2.36 -12.60 -4.35
C LYS A 91 1.90 -11.16 -4.52
N GLN A 92 1.18 -10.86 -5.60
CA GLN A 92 0.39 -9.63 -5.67
C GLN A 92 -0.86 -9.81 -4.81
N TYR A 93 -0.88 -9.18 -3.65
CA TYR A 93 -1.98 -9.22 -2.67
C TYR A 93 -3.10 -8.30 -3.14
N VAL A 94 -4.31 -8.86 -3.33
CA VAL A 94 -5.48 -8.14 -3.88
C VAL A 94 -6.69 -8.31 -2.96
N PRO A 95 -6.92 -7.35 -2.04
CA PRO A 95 -8.11 -7.32 -1.18
C PRO A 95 -9.34 -6.77 -1.90
N THR A 96 -10.49 -7.34 -1.56
CA THR A 96 -11.81 -6.88 -2.03
C THR A 96 -12.73 -6.58 -0.86
N THR A 97 -13.70 -5.71 -1.07
CA THR A 97 -14.82 -5.50 -0.14
C THR A 97 -15.73 -6.73 -0.11
N GLU A 98 -16.67 -6.76 0.84
CA GLU A 98 -17.71 -7.82 0.92
C GLU A 98 -18.55 -7.91 -0.36
N SER A 99 -18.73 -6.80 -1.08
CA SER A 99 -19.42 -6.75 -2.37
C SER A 99 -18.53 -7.13 -3.57
N GLY A 100 -17.28 -7.54 -3.33
CA GLY A 100 -16.35 -8.00 -4.37
C GLY A 100 -15.62 -6.89 -5.14
N HIS A 101 -15.71 -5.63 -4.71
CA HIS A 101 -14.98 -4.52 -5.34
C HIS A 101 -13.55 -4.47 -4.84
N VAL A 102 -12.58 -4.24 -5.72
CA VAL A 102 -11.16 -4.11 -5.35
C VAL A 102 -10.94 -2.88 -4.48
N ILE A 103 -10.25 -3.07 -3.35
CA ILE A 103 -9.85 -1.99 -2.43
C ILE A 103 -8.52 -1.38 -2.87
N GLY A 104 -7.62 -2.23 -3.36
CA GLY A 104 -6.29 -1.87 -3.85
C GLY A 104 -5.47 -3.13 -4.07
N ASP A 105 -4.15 -2.97 -4.15
CA ASP A 105 -3.21 -4.08 -4.26
C ASP A 105 -1.81 -3.69 -3.78
N GLY A 106 -0.91 -4.67 -3.72
CA GLY A 106 0.52 -4.47 -3.49
C GLY A 106 1.27 -5.79 -3.51
N ILE A 107 2.59 -5.74 -3.39
CA ILE A 107 3.41 -6.95 -3.35
C ILE A 107 3.57 -7.40 -1.91
N LEU A 108 3.19 -8.64 -1.65
CA LEU A 108 3.36 -9.31 -0.36
C LEU A 108 4.50 -10.31 -0.47
N PHE A 109 5.54 -10.11 0.31
CA PHE A 109 6.69 -10.98 0.45
C PHE A 109 6.52 -11.87 1.68
N ARG A 110 6.87 -13.15 1.57
CA ARG A 110 7.09 -14.02 2.73
C ARG A 110 8.59 -14.18 2.93
N GLU A 111 9.12 -13.45 3.91
CA GLU A 111 10.56 -13.33 4.16
C GLU A 111 11.05 -14.37 5.18
N GLY A 112 10.15 -14.84 6.06
CA GLY A 112 10.40 -15.87 7.05
C GLY A 112 9.16 -16.74 7.29
N GLU A 113 9.25 -17.66 8.25
CA GLU A 113 8.14 -18.58 8.56
C GLU A 113 6.86 -17.82 8.93
N ASP A 114 6.98 -16.84 9.83
CA ASP A 114 5.89 -15.97 10.28
C ASP A 114 6.23 -14.48 10.06
N GLU A 115 6.98 -14.17 9.00
CA GLU A 115 7.38 -12.80 8.67
C GLU A 115 6.99 -12.45 7.24
N TYR A 116 6.23 -11.38 7.12
CA TYR A 116 5.66 -10.92 5.85
C TYR A 116 5.83 -9.42 5.71
N THR A 117 6.11 -8.97 4.49
CA THR A 117 6.22 -7.55 4.17
C THR A 117 5.27 -7.23 3.02
N TYR A 118 4.31 -6.33 3.26
CA TYR A 118 3.49 -5.75 2.20
C TYR A 118 4.13 -4.44 1.73
N VAL A 119 4.22 -4.24 0.41
CA VAL A 119 4.68 -3.01 -0.23
C VAL A 119 3.64 -2.57 -1.26
N GLY A 120 3.06 -1.39 -1.08
CA GLY A 120 2.08 -0.87 -2.02
C GLY A 120 1.44 0.45 -1.60
N ARG A 121 0.29 0.79 -2.18
CA ARG A 121 -0.39 2.05 -1.87
C ARG A 121 -1.23 1.95 -0.60
N ALA A 122 -1.46 3.11 0.03
CA ALA A 122 -2.19 3.26 1.27
C ALA A 122 -3.56 2.53 1.38
N PRO A 123 -4.39 2.37 0.32
CA PRO A 123 -5.70 1.71 0.47
C PRO A 123 -5.63 0.28 1.01
N ALA A 124 -4.79 -0.58 0.43
CA ALA A 124 -4.66 -1.98 0.87
C ALA A 124 -3.84 -2.09 2.16
N ALA A 125 -2.90 -1.18 2.41
CA ALA A 125 -2.23 -1.03 3.70
C ALA A 125 -3.23 -0.72 4.83
N ASN A 126 -4.11 0.27 4.64
CA ASN A 126 -5.11 0.64 5.65
C ASN A 126 -6.12 -0.48 5.88
N TRP A 127 -6.44 -1.28 4.86
CA TRP A 127 -7.28 -2.47 5.00
C TRP A 127 -6.65 -3.53 5.90
N LEU A 128 -5.36 -3.85 5.68
CA LEU A 128 -4.61 -4.78 6.53
C LEU A 128 -4.52 -4.27 7.98
N LEU A 129 -4.26 -2.98 8.18
CA LEU A 129 -4.21 -2.37 9.52
C LEU A 129 -5.55 -2.46 10.24
N TYR A 130 -6.63 -2.06 9.58
CA TYR A 130 -7.97 -2.12 10.16
C TYR A 130 -8.33 -3.55 10.61
N HIS A 131 -8.12 -4.55 9.76
CA HIS A 131 -8.40 -5.94 10.13
C HIS A 131 -7.40 -6.51 11.14
N GLY A 132 -6.14 -6.09 11.10
CA GLY A 132 -5.14 -6.47 12.10
C GLY A 132 -5.52 -5.97 13.50
N GLU A 133 -5.95 -4.71 13.60
CA GLU A 133 -6.35 -4.06 14.85
C GLU A 133 -7.69 -4.57 15.40
N THR A 134 -8.66 -4.83 14.53
CA THR A 134 -10.04 -5.17 14.95
C THR A 134 -10.38 -6.66 14.88
N GLY A 135 -9.53 -7.48 14.23
CA GLY A 135 -9.78 -8.90 13.97
C GLY A 135 -9.49 -9.85 15.13
N GLY A 136 -8.98 -9.35 16.26
CA GLY A 136 -8.72 -10.18 17.45
C GLY A 136 -7.53 -11.14 17.32
N TYR A 137 -6.57 -10.83 16.44
CA TYR A 137 -5.33 -11.59 16.29
C TYR A 137 -4.45 -11.43 17.53
N ARG A 138 -4.06 -12.55 18.16
CA ARG A 138 -3.32 -12.54 19.43
C ARG A 138 -1.82 -12.60 19.24
N ASN A 139 -1.37 -13.24 18.15
CA ASN A 139 0.04 -13.35 17.81
C ASN A 139 0.31 -12.68 16.47
N LEU A 140 0.06 -11.37 16.44
CA LEU A 140 0.27 -10.51 15.28
C LEU A 140 0.85 -9.17 15.75
N ASP A 141 2.02 -8.84 15.23
CA ASP A 141 2.63 -7.51 15.34
C ASP A 141 2.69 -6.89 13.94
N ILE A 142 2.32 -5.61 13.82
CA ILE A 142 2.39 -4.86 12.56
C ILE A 142 3.14 -3.56 12.80
N THR A 143 4.30 -3.42 12.16
CA THR A 143 5.03 -2.15 12.08
C THR A 143 4.74 -1.49 10.73
N VAL A 144 4.48 -0.18 10.74
CA VAL A 144 4.18 0.58 9.52
C VAL A 144 5.28 1.58 9.22
N ASP A 145 5.77 1.55 7.99
CA ASP A 145 6.62 2.57 7.41
C ASP A 145 5.88 3.18 6.22
N ARG A 146 5.45 4.44 6.37
CA ARG A 146 4.64 5.12 5.36
C ARG A 146 5.53 5.69 4.27
N ARG A 147 4.97 5.79 3.06
CA ARG A 147 5.61 6.50 1.96
C ARG A 147 6.09 7.89 2.40
N SER A 148 7.17 8.36 1.78
CA SER A 148 7.70 9.67 2.10
C SER A 148 6.68 10.79 1.81
N PRO A 149 6.70 11.87 2.60
CA PRO A 149 5.85 13.03 2.38
C PRO A 149 6.00 13.59 0.96
N SER A 150 4.97 14.24 0.44
CA SER A 150 4.92 14.86 -0.89
C SER A 150 5.79 16.12 -1.01
N ARG A 151 7.02 16.08 -0.50
CA ARG A 151 8.02 17.15 -0.57
C ARG A 151 9.14 16.75 -1.55
N PRO A 152 9.46 17.59 -2.54
CA PRO A 152 10.64 17.38 -3.37
C PRO A 152 11.90 17.38 -2.50
N TYR A 153 12.85 16.47 -2.77
CA TYR A 153 14.17 16.41 -2.11
C TYR A 153 14.20 16.20 -0.58
N GLY A 154 13.08 15.83 0.06
CA GLY A 154 13.09 15.37 1.46
C GLY A 154 13.39 16.41 2.54
N GLY A 155 13.18 17.71 2.26
CA GLY A 155 13.29 18.80 3.25
C GLY A 155 12.06 19.00 4.14
#